data_AF-A0A534JZ93-F1
#
_entry.id   AF-A0A534JZ93-F1
#
_cell.length_a   1.000
_cell.length_b   1.000
_cell.length_c   1.000
_cell.angle_alpha   90.00
_cell.angle_beta   90.00
_cell.angle_gamma   90.00
#
_symmetry.space_group_name_H-M   'P 1'
#
loop_
_entity.id
_entity.type
_entity.pdbx_description
1 polymer ?
#
loop_
_entity_poly.entity_id
_entity_poly.type
_entity_poly.pdbx_seq_one_letter_code
_entity_poly.pdbx_strand_id
1 'polypeptide(L)'
;MCELAFKLGRLPRFHTRRPTPVVLSSGREIHPSTDAFIVYFRHENIGIDKHVAHLEPYSGKIWCLKVRDNKNFIVERGGTMTFCGNTDEVYGSIDNGSFRETDLLSPSSPYSASKAAADLISLAYHRTYGLRIKVTRSTNNMGPYQFPEKLIPLLITNALRGKPLPIYGNGLNIRDWIHVEDNCEAIDTVRRKAISGQVYNVGAKNERTNLEVARTVLRLLGKPETLIRLVEDRPGHDRRYSVDTSRIKALGWEPRHTFEDALTQTTEWYRRREDWWRPLVAK
;
A
#
# COMPACT_ATOMS: atom_id res chain seq x y z
N MET A 1 3.15 -3.89 3.17
CA MET A 1 4.47 -3.82 3.86
C MET A 1 4.95 -5.18 4.39
N CYS A 2 4.09 -6.07 4.88
CA CYS A 2 4.47 -7.46 5.22
C CYS A 2 4.77 -8.33 3.98
N GLU A 3 4.25 -7.96 2.81
CA GLU A 3 4.35 -8.75 1.58
C GLU A 3 5.74 -8.73 0.93
N LEU A 4 6.45 -7.59 0.97
CA LEU A 4 7.81 -7.47 0.40
C LEU A 4 8.81 -8.32 1.19
N ALA A 5 8.68 -8.39 2.51
CA ALA A 5 9.54 -9.24 3.36
C ALA A 5 9.31 -10.73 3.07
N PHE A 6 8.06 -11.12 2.87
CA PHE A 6 7.68 -12.50 2.57
C PHE A 6 8.11 -12.93 1.15
N LYS A 7 7.94 -12.07 0.14
CA LYS A 7 8.41 -12.33 -1.25
C LYS A 7 9.93 -12.47 -1.37
N LEU A 8 10.68 -11.94 -0.40
CA LEU A 8 12.14 -12.12 -0.29
C LEU A 8 12.55 -13.35 0.53
N GLY A 9 11.59 -14.22 0.92
CA GLY A 9 11.86 -15.41 1.73
C GLY A 9 12.26 -15.11 3.17
N ARG A 10 11.97 -13.91 3.68
CA ARG A 10 12.38 -13.48 5.03
C ARG A 10 11.20 -13.43 5.99
N LEU A 11 11.31 -14.18 7.09
CA LEU A 11 10.42 -14.04 8.23
C LEU A 11 10.80 -12.76 9.00
N PRO A 12 9.90 -11.76 9.15
CA PRO A 12 10.20 -10.58 9.97
C PRO A 12 10.29 -11.00 11.44
N ARG A 13 11.46 -10.82 12.07
CA ARG A 13 11.61 -10.89 13.54
C ARG A 13 11.33 -9.52 14.12
N PHE A 14 10.25 -9.40 14.89
CA PHE A 14 9.91 -8.18 15.62
C PHE A 14 10.82 -8.04 16.84
N HIS A 15 11.56 -6.93 16.95
CA HIS A 15 12.28 -6.59 18.17
C HIS A 15 11.60 -5.38 18.82
N THR A 16 11.16 -5.54 20.06
CA THR A 16 10.80 -4.43 20.94
C THR A 16 12.09 -3.88 21.54
N ARG A 17 12.45 -2.65 21.20
CA ARG A 17 13.38 -1.85 22.02
C ARG A 17 12.60 -0.69 22.60
N ARG A 18 12.82 -0.40 23.88
CA ARG A 18 12.29 0.84 24.47
C ARG A 18 12.81 2.03 23.64
N PRO A 19 11.96 3.00 23.29
CA PRO A 19 12.39 4.15 22.51
C PRO A 19 13.48 4.92 23.27
N THR A 20 14.58 5.26 22.59
CA THR A 20 15.59 6.16 23.15
C THR A 20 15.09 7.61 23.09
N PRO A 21 15.29 8.44 24.12
CA PRO A 21 14.91 9.86 24.09
C PRO A 21 15.55 10.57 22.90
N VAL A 22 14.78 11.45 22.24
CA VAL A 22 15.31 12.34 21.20
C VAL A 22 15.59 13.69 21.84
N VAL A 23 16.85 14.11 21.80
CA VAL A 23 17.29 15.43 22.27
C VAL A 23 17.15 16.41 21.10
N LEU A 24 16.32 17.43 21.25
CA LEU A 24 16.23 18.52 20.28
C LEU A 24 17.45 19.45 20.37
N SER A 25 17.72 20.20 19.31
CA SER A 25 18.78 21.22 19.29
C SER A 25 18.64 22.29 20.39
N SER A 26 17.45 22.44 20.97
CA SER A 26 17.16 23.29 22.12
C SER A 26 17.49 22.65 23.49
N GLY A 27 18.08 21.46 23.52
CA GLY A 27 18.38 20.72 24.75
C GLY A 27 17.16 20.07 25.40
N ARG A 28 15.97 20.20 24.80
CA ARG A 28 14.74 19.56 25.30
C ARG A 28 14.73 18.08 24.91
N GLU A 29 14.67 17.22 25.91
CA GLU A 29 14.43 15.79 25.72
C GLU A 29 12.95 15.51 25.48
N ILE A 30 12.65 14.82 24.38
CA ILE A 30 11.32 14.28 24.10
C ILE A 30 11.41 12.77 24.32
N HIS A 31 10.72 12.28 25.36
CA HIS A 31 10.53 10.85 25.59
C HIS A 31 9.41 10.35 24.68
N PRO A 32 9.70 9.45 23.72
CA PRO A 32 8.64 8.88 22.88
C PRO A 32 7.71 8.06 23.77
N SER A 33 6.41 8.35 23.69
CA SER A 33 5.40 7.53 24.37
C SER A 33 5.52 6.06 23.93
N THR A 34 5.14 5.17 24.84
CA THR A 34 5.55 3.78 25.05
C THR A 34 5.43 2.77 23.89
N ASP A 35 5.09 3.15 22.66
CA ASP A 35 4.78 2.19 21.59
C ASP A 35 5.44 2.48 20.22
N ALA A 36 6.75 2.75 20.20
CA ALA A 36 7.53 2.71 18.97
C ALA A 36 8.20 1.33 18.80
N PHE A 37 8.03 0.72 17.62
CA PHE A 37 8.74 -0.51 17.24
C PHE A 37 9.73 -0.18 16.12
N ILE A 38 10.97 -0.61 16.30
CA ILE A 38 11.99 -0.57 15.24
C ILE A 38 12.07 -1.98 14.65
N VAL A 39 11.76 -2.12 13.36
CA VAL A 39 11.94 -3.39 12.66
C VAL A 39 13.37 -3.46 12.16
N TYR A 40 14.19 -4.23 12.86
CA TYR A 40 15.51 -4.65 12.37
C TYR A 40 15.39 -5.94 11.57
N PHE A 41 15.94 -5.96 10.36
CA PHE A 41 16.23 -7.21 9.67
C PHE A 41 17.65 -7.65 10.03
N ARG A 42 17.80 -8.62 10.94
CA ARG A 42 19.07 -9.34 11.12
C ARG A 42 19.14 -10.45 10.09
N HIS A 43 20.17 -10.44 9.25
CA HIS A 43 20.57 -11.65 8.53
C HIS A 43 21.49 -12.43 9.48
N GLU A 44 21.04 -13.57 9.97
CA GLU A 44 21.98 -14.57 10.48
C GLU A 44 22.46 -15.35 9.26
N ASN A 45 23.79 -15.44 9.11
CA ASN A 45 24.44 -16.15 8.01
C ASN A 45 23.95 -17.60 7.96
N ILE A 46 23.15 -17.94 6.96
CA ILE A 46 22.91 -19.33 6.56
C ILE A 46 23.35 -19.41 5.11
N GLY A 47 24.34 -20.26 4.87
CA GLY A 47 25.10 -20.36 3.63
C GLY A 47 24.21 -20.45 2.41
N ILE A 48 24.35 -19.46 1.53
CA ILE A 48 23.92 -19.54 0.14
C ILE A 48 25.19 -19.63 -0.70
N ASP A 49 25.14 -20.56 -1.64
CA ASP A 49 26.23 -21.03 -2.45
C ASP A 49 26.99 -19.92 -3.21
N LYS A 50 28.28 -20.16 -3.40
CA LYS A 50 29.31 -19.16 -3.72
C LYS A 50 29.28 -18.74 -5.19
N HIS A 51 28.38 -17.86 -5.64
CA HIS A 51 28.53 -17.23 -6.97
C HIS A 51 28.07 -15.77 -7.15
N VAL A 52 27.79 -15.03 -6.07
CA VAL A 52 27.54 -13.58 -6.18
C VAL A 52 28.53 -12.83 -5.30
N ALA A 53 29.67 -12.48 -5.90
CA ALA A 53 30.70 -11.69 -5.26
C ALA A 53 30.20 -10.25 -5.00
N HIS A 54 30.43 -9.78 -3.76
CA HIS A 54 30.39 -8.38 -3.30
C HIS A 54 29.03 -7.73 -3.02
N LEU A 55 28.18 -8.35 -2.20
CA LEU A 55 27.14 -7.59 -1.46
C LEU A 55 27.61 -7.29 -0.03
N GLU A 56 28.08 -6.05 0.18
CA GLU A 56 28.29 -5.46 1.51
C GLU A 56 27.03 -5.62 2.40
N PRO A 57 27.19 -5.96 3.70
CA PRO A 57 26.07 -6.04 4.64
C PRO A 57 25.33 -4.69 4.77
N TYR A 58 24.00 -4.75 4.88
CA TYR A 58 23.13 -3.57 4.95
C TYR A 58 23.46 -2.66 6.15
N SER A 59 23.79 -1.39 5.89
CA SER A 59 23.86 -0.29 6.86
C SER A 59 22.92 0.85 6.41
N GLY A 60 21.86 1.08 7.18
CA GLY A 60 20.83 2.05 6.84
C GLY A 60 19.85 2.31 7.99
N LYS A 61 19.29 3.52 8.08
CA LYS A 61 18.29 3.90 9.11
C LYS A 61 16.89 3.84 8.52
N ILE A 62 15.93 3.27 9.25
CA ILE A 62 14.51 3.28 8.85
C ILE A 62 13.76 4.17 9.83
N TRP A 63 13.13 5.24 9.34
CA TRP A 63 12.26 6.11 10.12
C TRP A 63 10.82 5.63 9.97
N CYS A 64 10.16 5.31 11.09
CA CYS A 64 8.74 4.99 11.11
C CYS A 64 7.96 6.16 11.69
N LEU A 65 7.19 6.87 10.88
CA LEU A 65 6.18 7.81 11.36
C LEU A 65 4.93 6.99 11.72
N LYS A 66 4.74 6.73 13.02
CA LYS A 66 3.54 6.08 13.53
C LYS A 66 2.48 7.15 13.78
N VAL A 67 1.39 7.08 13.02
CA VAL A 67 0.11 7.72 13.39
C VAL A 67 -0.79 6.60 13.88
N ARG A 68 -1.70 6.86 14.82
CA ARG A 68 -2.59 5.83 15.39
C ARG A 68 -3.17 4.95 14.25
N ASP A 69 -2.97 3.64 14.35
CA ASP A 69 -3.35 2.60 13.38
C ASP A 69 -2.67 2.63 11.98
N ASN A 70 -1.58 3.39 11.79
CA ASN A 70 -0.86 3.45 10.53
C ASN A 70 0.67 3.53 10.70
N LYS A 71 1.41 2.92 9.77
CA LYS A 71 2.87 2.91 9.77
C LYS A 71 3.40 3.51 8.45
N ASN A 72 4.04 4.67 8.52
CA ASN A 72 4.73 5.30 7.39
C ASN A 72 6.23 5.00 7.49
N PHE A 73 6.89 4.59 6.39
CA PHE A 73 8.31 4.20 6.40
C PHE A 73 9.14 5.10 5.50
N ILE A 74 10.24 5.61 6.04
CA ILE A 74 11.33 6.24 5.30
C ILE A 74 12.54 5.31 5.45
N VAL A 75 13.02 4.72 4.36
CA VAL A 75 14.17 3.79 4.40
C VAL A 75 15.41 4.50 3.87
N GLU A 76 16.41 4.72 4.72
CA GLU A 76 17.75 5.18 4.36
C GLU A 76 18.68 3.98 4.09
N ARG A 77 19.45 4.02 3.00
CA ARG A 77 20.56 3.10 2.70
C ARG A 77 21.68 3.88 1.99
N GLY A 78 22.88 3.91 2.57
CA GLY A 78 24.04 4.58 1.96
C GLY A 78 23.77 6.03 1.51
N GLY A 79 23.04 6.82 2.34
CA GLY A 79 22.65 8.20 2.02
C GLY A 79 21.47 8.35 1.03
N THR A 80 20.86 7.25 0.59
CA THR A 80 19.66 7.25 -0.29
C THR A 80 18.41 6.91 0.52
N MET A 81 17.36 7.74 0.44
CA MET A 81 16.11 7.56 1.19
C MET A 81 14.94 7.21 0.28
N THR A 82 14.43 5.98 0.25
CA THR A 82 13.21 5.69 -0.52
C THR A 82 11.99 5.67 0.41
N PHE A 83 11.00 6.53 0.13
CA PHE A 83 9.70 6.49 0.79
C PHE A 83 8.79 5.53 0.02
N CYS A 84 8.60 4.32 0.55
CA CYS A 84 7.76 3.30 -0.05
C CYS A 84 6.36 3.35 0.57
N GLY A 85 5.43 4.02 -0.11
CA GLY A 85 4.01 3.83 0.09
C GLY A 85 3.24 5.09 0.47
N ASN A 86 2.75 5.77 -0.56
CA ASN A 86 1.60 6.65 -0.45
C ASN A 86 0.44 6.20 -1.32
N THR A 87 -0.69 6.85 -1.10
CA THR A 87 -2.03 6.45 -1.56
C THR A 87 -2.59 7.57 -2.42
N ASP A 88 -3.41 7.25 -3.41
CA ASP A 88 -4.22 8.22 -4.16
C ASP A 88 -5.22 9.00 -3.29
N GLU A 89 -5.65 8.45 -2.15
CA GLU A 89 -6.56 9.12 -1.20
C GLU A 89 -6.04 10.47 -0.67
N VAL A 90 -4.74 10.78 -0.83
CA VAL A 90 -4.18 12.09 -0.47
C VAL A 90 -4.73 13.23 -1.31
N TYR A 91 -5.23 12.93 -2.50
CA TYR A 91 -5.87 13.90 -3.38
C TYR A 91 -7.32 14.17 -3.01
N GLY A 92 -7.97 13.25 -2.29
CA GLY A 92 -9.41 13.27 -2.04
C GLY A 92 -10.23 12.71 -3.21
N SER A 93 -11.49 13.12 -3.32
CA SER A 93 -12.41 12.67 -4.37
C SER A 93 -12.34 13.53 -5.63
N ILE A 94 -12.54 12.90 -6.80
CA ILE A 94 -12.65 13.60 -8.10
C ILE A 94 -13.81 13.06 -8.94
N ASP A 95 -14.69 13.97 -9.37
CA ASP A 95 -15.87 13.60 -10.17
C ASP A 95 -15.50 13.29 -11.62
N ASN A 96 -14.68 14.16 -12.25
CA ASN A 96 -14.29 14.06 -13.65
C ASN A 96 -12.78 14.20 -13.84
N GLY A 97 -12.21 13.40 -14.73
CA GLY A 97 -10.78 13.38 -14.99
C GLY A 97 -10.00 12.55 -13.98
N SER A 98 -8.69 12.83 -13.86
CA SER A 98 -7.75 12.09 -13.03
C SER A 98 -6.70 13.04 -12.46
N PHE A 99 -6.32 12.84 -11.20
CA PHE A 99 -5.34 13.68 -10.52
C PHE A 99 -3.94 13.50 -11.10
N ARG A 100 -3.24 14.61 -11.30
CA ARG A 100 -1.82 14.67 -11.65
C ARG A 100 -0.96 14.79 -10.39
N GLU A 101 0.34 14.53 -10.51
CA GLU A 101 1.26 14.64 -9.38
C GLU A 101 1.40 16.05 -8.80
N THR A 102 1.05 17.06 -9.60
CA THR A 102 1.08 18.48 -9.26
C THR A 102 -0.20 19.01 -8.62
N ASP A 103 -1.27 18.21 -8.62
CA ASP A 103 -2.55 18.66 -8.08
C ASP A 103 -2.50 18.77 -6.55
N LEU A 104 -3.35 19.63 -6.01
CA LEU A 104 -3.40 19.90 -4.58
C LEU A 104 -3.81 18.65 -3.79
N LEU A 105 -3.20 18.47 -2.62
CA LEU A 105 -3.59 17.43 -1.68
C LEU A 105 -4.81 17.90 -0.89
N SER A 106 -5.91 17.18 -0.99
CA SER A 106 -7.17 17.48 -0.29
C SER A 106 -7.74 16.24 0.41
N PRO A 107 -7.02 15.68 1.40
CA PRO A 107 -7.42 14.44 2.05
C PRO A 107 -8.72 14.60 2.85
N SER A 108 -9.64 13.63 2.68
CA SER A 108 -10.97 13.59 3.30
C SER A 108 -11.04 12.84 4.64
N SER A 109 -9.96 12.15 5.03
CA SER A 109 -9.92 11.31 6.24
C SER A 109 -8.65 11.53 7.06
N PRO A 110 -8.66 11.22 8.37
CA PRO A 110 -7.44 11.26 9.17
C PRO A 110 -6.33 10.35 8.62
N TYR A 111 -6.71 9.22 8.00
CA TYR A 111 -5.76 8.31 7.35
C TYR A 111 -5.08 8.99 6.16
N SER A 112 -5.85 9.52 5.20
CA SER A 112 -5.29 10.18 4.02
C SER A 112 -4.54 11.47 4.36
N ALA A 113 -4.98 12.20 5.40
CA ALA A 113 -4.26 13.36 5.91
C ALA A 113 -2.90 12.99 6.48
N SER A 114 -2.80 11.89 7.23
CA SER A 114 -1.51 11.40 7.74
C SER A 114 -0.54 11.02 6.63
N LYS A 115 -1.06 10.49 5.51
CA LYS A 115 -0.29 10.11 4.32
C LYS A 115 0.15 11.33 3.51
N ALA A 116 -0.72 12.33 3.37
CA ALA A 116 -0.36 13.61 2.75
C ALA A 116 0.75 14.32 3.54
N ALA A 117 0.65 14.34 4.87
CA ALA A 117 1.69 14.92 5.73
C ALA A 117 3.06 14.21 5.57
N ALA A 118 3.06 12.87 5.51
CA ALA A 118 4.28 12.10 5.30
C ALA A 118 4.96 12.39 3.94
N ASP A 119 4.17 12.58 2.88
CA ASP A 119 4.67 13.03 1.57
C ASP A 119 5.36 14.38 1.65
N LEU A 120 4.69 15.37 2.24
CA LEU A 120 5.19 16.74 2.34
C LEU A 120 6.47 16.80 3.18
N ILE A 121 6.53 16.07 4.30
CA ILE A 121 7.73 15.96 5.12
C ILE A 121 8.86 15.35 4.29
N SER A 122 8.63 14.25 3.60
CA SER A 122 9.65 13.59 2.79
C SER A 122 10.21 14.51 1.70
N LEU A 123 9.34 15.22 0.98
CA LEU A 123 9.76 16.17 -0.05
C LEU A 123 10.50 17.40 0.52
N ALA A 124 10.12 17.86 1.72
CA ALA A 124 10.85 18.92 2.42
C ALA A 124 12.27 18.48 2.77
N TYR A 125 12.46 17.25 3.25
CA TYR A 125 13.80 16.71 3.53
C TYR A 125 14.68 16.62 2.26
N HIS A 126 14.09 16.27 1.12
CA HIS A 126 14.81 16.33 -0.16
C HIS A 126 15.24 17.76 -0.49
N ARG A 127 14.33 18.73 -0.39
CA ARG A 127 14.62 20.14 -0.71
C ARG A 127 15.68 20.75 0.20
N THR A 128 15.58 20.48 1.51
CA THR A 128 16.44 21.11 2.51
C THR A 128 17.81 20.43 2.62
N TYR A 129 17.86 19.11 2.53
CA TYR A 129 19.07 18.33 2.85
C TYR A 129 19.60 17.51 1.67
N GLY A 130 18.98 17.59 0.48
CA GLY A 130 19.42 16.87 -0.71
C GLY A 130 19.22 15.35 -0.64
N LEU A 131 18.40 14.84 0.28
CA LEU A 131 18.17 13.40 0.42
C LEU A 131 17.53 12.84 -0.84
N ARG A 132 18.03 11.67 -1.29
CA ARG A 132 17.53 11.04 -2.52
C ARG A 132 16.17 10.38 -2.30
N ILE A 133 15.09 11.14 -2.37
CA ILE A 133 13.70 10.74 -2.08
C ILE A 133 12.87 10.64 -3.35
N LYS A 134 12.05 9.61 -3.44
CA LYS A 134 11.08 9.40 -4.52
C LYS A 134 9.79 8.94 -3.89
N VAL A 135 8.67 9.48 -4.35
CA VAL A 135 7.35 9.20 -3.79
C VAL A 135 6.48 8.51 -4.83
N THR A 136 5.82 7.43 -4.44
CA THR A 136 4.79 6.76 -5.24
C THR A 136 3.42 6.92 -4.58
N ARG A 137 2.41 7.33 -5.35
CA ARG A 137 1.01 7.39 -4.92
C ARG A 137 0.22 6.33 -5.68
N SER A 138 -0.03 5.21 -5.02
CA SER A 138 -0.66 4.05 -5.66
C SER A 138 -2.17 4.02 -5.43
N THR A 139 -2.91 3.49 -6.40
CA THR A 139 -4.34 3.21 -6.29
C THR A 139 -4.62 1.93 -5.50
N ASN A 140 -5.88 1.52 -5.39
CA ASN A 140 -6.31 0.36 -4.61
C ASN A 140 -5.65 -0.93 -5.11
N ASN A 141 -4.80 -1.50 -4.26
CA ASN A 141 -4.11 -2.76 -4.57
C ASN A 141 -5.04 -3.96 -4.35
N MET A 142 -4.90 -4.97 -5.20
CA MET A 142 -5.53 -6.29 -5.05
C MET A 142 -4.52 -7.41 -5.31
N GLY A 143 -4.66 -8.52 -4.59
CA GLY A 143 -3.78 -9.67 -4.78
C GLY A 143 -3.67 -10.60 -3.57
N PRO A 144 -2.77 -11.59 -3.67
CA PRO A 144 -2.40 -12.49 -2.59
C PRO A 144 -2.03 -11.78 -1.28
N TYR A 145 -2.30 -12.43 -0.14
CA TYR A 145 -1.91 -11.97 1.21
C TYR A 145 -2.52 -10.63 1.69
N GLN A 146 -3.49 -10.06 0.96
CA GLN A 146 -4.23 -8.90 1.45
C GLN A 146 -5.12 -9.29 2.64
N PHE A 147 -5.08 -8.53 3.73
CA PHE A 147 -5.82 -8.89 4.94
C PHE A 147 -7.35 -8.89 4.68
N PRO A 148 -8.12 -9.88 5.19
CA PRO A 148 -9.54 -10.07 4.87
C PRO A 148 -10.51 -9.06 5.52
N GLU A 149 -10.01 -7.89 5.89
CA GLU A 149 -10.80 -6.70 6.22
C GLU A 149 -11.01 -5.78 5.00
N LYS A 150 -10.13 -5.89 3.99
CA LYS A 150 -10.18 -5.05 2.78
C LYS A 150 -11.27 -5.58 1.84
N LEU A 151 -11.84 -4.69 1.02
CA LEU A 151 -13.02 -4.99 0.20
C LEU A 151 -12.92 -6.32 -0.56
N ILE A 152 -11.98 -6.46 -1.49
CA ILE A 152 -11.86 -7.67 -2.33
C ILE A 152 -11.71 -8.96 -1.51
N PRO A 153 -10.75 -9.08 -0.58
CA PRO A 153 -10.61 -10.30 0.21
C PRO A 153 -11.77 -10.54 1.18
N LEU A 154 -12.41 -9.49 1.71
CA LEU A 154 -13.64 -9.63 2.49
C LEU A 154 -14.77 -10.24 1.63
N LEU A 155 -14.98 -9.74 0.42
CA LEU A 155 -16.02 -10.22 -0.48
C LEU A 155 -15.76 -11.68 -0.89
N ILE A 156 -14.52 -12.02 -1.26
CA ILE A 156 -14.14 -13.38 -1.64
C ILE A 156 -14.33 -14.35 -0.46
N THR A 157 -13.77 -14.03 0.72
CA THR A 157 -13.84 -14.92 1.88
C THR A 157 -15.26 -15.04 2.46
N ASN A 158 -16.11 -14.01 2.33
CA ASN A 158 -17.53 -14.13 2.67
C ASN A 158 -18.28 -14.99 1.67
N ALA A 159 -18.08 -14.79 0.37
CA ALA A 159 -18.71 -15.60 -0.67
C ALA A 159 -18.34 -17.10 -0.54
N LEU A 160 -17.06 -17.42 -0.29
CA LEU A 160 -16.59 -18.79 -0.03
C LEU A 160 -17.25 -19.41 1.21
N ARG A 161 -17.57 -18.61 2.22
CA ARG A 161 -18.26 -19.04 3.46
C ARG A 161 -19.79 -18.94 3.39
N GLY A 162 -20.37 -18.56 2.25
CA GLY A 162 -21.81 -18.33 2.11
C GLY A 162 -22.35 -17.19 2.99
N LYS A 163 -21.49 -16.25 3.40
CA LYS A 163 -21.86 -15.09 4.22
C LYS A 163 -22.28 -13.91 3.34
N PRO A 164 -23.07 -12.97 3.88
CA PRO A 164 -23.37 -11.71 3.19
C PRO A 164 -22.12 -10.92 2.78
N LEU A 165 -22.20 -10.24 1.65
CA LEU A 165 -21.18 -9.33 1.11
C LEU A 165 -21.58 -7.89 1.46
N PRO A 166 -21.04 -7.29 2.53
CA PRO A 166 -21.39 -5.93 2.92
C PRO A 166 -20.80 -4.92 1.92
N ILE A 167 -21.65 -4.08 1.37
CA ILE A 167 -21.28 -2.99 0.45
C ILE A 167 -21.76 -1.68 1.03
N TYR A 168 -20.83 -0.76 1.27
CA TYR A 168 -21.12 0.54 1.89
C TYR A 168 -21.97 1.45 0.99
N GLY A 169 -22.94 2.14 1.59
CA GLY A 169 -23.81 3.11 0.95
C GLY A 169 -24.60 2.50 -0.20
N ASN A 170 -24.57 3.17 -1.36
CA ASN A 170 -25.18 2.66 -2.59
C ASN A 170 -24.24 1.75 -3.41
N GLY A 171 -23.02 1.49 -2.94
CA GLY A 171 -22.03 0.67 -3.62
C GLY A 171 -21.44 1.27 -4.90
N LEU A 172 -21.76 2.52 -5.21
CA LEU A 172 -21.35 3.14 -6.47
C LEU A 172 -20.01 3.90 -6.35
N ASN A 173 -19.31 3.85 -5.21
CA ASN A 173 -17.98 4.46 -5.09
C ASN A 173 -17.01 3.78 -6.06
N ILE A 174 -16.21 4.58 -6.76
CA ILE A 174 -15.32 4.12 -7.83
C ILE A 174 -13.88 4.13 -7.36
N ARG A 175 -13.17 3.04 -7.62
CA ARG A 175 -11.74 2.90 -7.34
C ARG A 175 -11.04 2.35 -8.58
N ASP A 176 -9.80 2.80 -8.81
CA ASP A 176 -8.89 2.15 -9.75
C ASP A 176 -8.18 0.99 -9.04
N TRP A 177 -8.25 -0.21 -9.63
CA TRP A 177 -7.71 -1.43 -9.05
C TRP A 177 -6.45 -1.92 -9.77
N ILE A 178 -5.33 -1.93 -9.06
CA ILE A 178 -4.05 -2.42 -9.57
C ILE A 178 -3.68 -3.76 -8.94
N HIS A 179 -3.19 -4.70 -9.75
CA HIS A 179 -2.62 -5.94 -9.21
C HIS A 179 -1.37 -5.64 -8.39
N VAL A 180 -1.20 -6.34 -7.27
CA VAL A 180 -0.11 -6.05 -6.33
C VAL A 180 1.28 -6.24 -6.95
N GLU A 181 1.42 -7.14 -7.92
CA GLU A 181 2.68 -7.32 -8.64
C GLU A 181 2.98 -6.15 -9.57
N ASP A 182 1.99 -5.61 -10.29
CA ASP A 182 2.16 -4.42 -11.13
C ASP A 182 2.61 -3.22 -10.28
N ASN A 183 2.01 -3.05 -9.10
CA ASN A 183 2.44 -2.00 -8.16
C ASN A 183 3.87 -2.22 -7.64
N CYS A 184 4.27 -3.47 -7.37
CA CYS A 184 5.67 -3.77 -6.98
C CYS A 184 6.65 -3.43 -8.12
N GLU A 185 6.32 -3.78 -9.37
CA GLU A 185 7.11 -3.44 -10.55
C GLU A 185 7.19 -1.93 -10.78
N ALA A 186 6.12 -1.19 -10.48
CA ALA A 186 6.07 0.26 -10.53
C ALA A 186 7.06 0.88 -9.53
N ILE A 187 7.03 0.40 -8.29
CA ILE A 187 7.93 0.85 -7.22
C ILE A 187 9.38 0.57 -7.59
N ASP A 188 9.69 -0.62 -8.14
CA ASP A 188 11.05 -0.92 -8.60
C ASP A 188 11.48 -0.04 -9.79
N THR A 189 10.56 0.27 -10.70
CA THR A 189 10.82 1.19 -11.82
C THR A 189 11.16 2.58 -11.32
N VAL A 190 10.35 3.12 -10.39
CA VAL A 190 10.61 4.43 -9.77
C VAL A 190 11.95 4.40 -9.02
N ARG A 191 12.20 3.36 -8.22
CA ARG A 191 13.48 3.19 -7.51
C ARG A 191 14.68 3.29 -8.45
N ARG A 192 14.63 2.63 -9.61
CA ARG A 192 15.74 2.60 -10.58
C ARG A 192 15.86 3.84 -11.45
N LYS A 193 14.74 4.33 -11.99
CA LYS A 193 14.74 5.26 -13.14
C LYS A 193 14.24 6.66 -12.81
N ALA A 194 13.43 6.82 -11.76
CA ALA A 194 12.83 8.13 -11.48
C ALA A 194 13.85 9.17 -10.99
N ILE A 195 13.47 10.44 -11.14
CA ILE A 195 14.19 11.60 -10.64
C ILE A 195 13.91 11.75 -9.14
N SER A 196 14.94 12.06 -8.35
CA SER A 196 14.78 12.37 -6.93
C SER A 196 14.00 13.68 -6.73
N GLY A 197 13.26 13.77 -5.63
CA GLY A 197 12.40 14.90 -5.29
C GLY A 197 11.04 14.91 -5.99
N GLN A 198 10.75 13.87 -6.79
CA GLN A 198 9.55 13.80 -7.60
C GLN A 198 8.56 12.76 -7.06
N VAL A 199 7.29 13.03 -7.36
CA VAL A 199 6.16 12.15 -7.13
C VAL A 199 5.80 11.45 -8.45
N TYR A 200 5.34 10.20 -8.34
CA TYR A 200 4.84 9.37 -9.43
C TYR A 200 3.53 8.70 -9.02
N ASN A 201 2.47 8.96 -9.76
CA ASN A 201 1.20 8.28 -9.61
C ASN A 201 1.28 6.87 -10.21
N VAL A 202 0.73 5.89 -9.51
CA VAL A 202 0.75 4.48 -9.90
C VAL A 202 -0.68 3.94 -9.89
N GLY A 203 -1.21 3.64 -11.06
CA GLY A 203 -2.56 3.13 -11.24
C GLY A 203 -2.64 2.21 -12.45
N ALA A 204 -3.74 1.47 -12.56
CA ALA A 204 -3.95 0.51 -13.63
C ALA A 204 -5.00 0.97 -14.66
N LYS A 205 -5.70 2.10 -14.40
CA LYS A 205 -6.85 2.56 -15.19
C LYS A 205 -7.99 1.53 -15.25
N ASN A 206 -8.12 0.74 -14.20
CA ASN A 206 -9.12 -0.31 -14.01
C ASN A 206 -10.23 0.18 -13.07
N GLU A 207 -10.88 1.30 -13.43
CA GLU A 207 -11.93 1.88 -12.59
C GLU A 207 -13.16 0.98 -12.53
N ARG A 208 -13.59 0.64 -11.31
CA ARG A 208 -14.81 -0.13 -11.04
C ARG A 208 -15.51 0.42 -9.81
N THR A 209 -16.84 0.37 -9.84
CA THR A 209 -17.66 0.55 -8.65
C THR A 209 -17.49 -0.63 -7.68
N ASN A 210 -17.68 -0.40 -6.38
CA ASN A 210 -17.69 -1.48 -5.40
C ASN A 210 -18.72 -2.58 -5.74
N LEU A 211 -19.86 -2.19 -6.33
CA LEU A 211 -20.90 -3.13 -6.75
C LEU A 211 -20.46 -4.01 -7.93
N GLU A 212 -19.78 -3.45 -8.93
CA GLU A 212 -19.20 -4.22 -10.05
C GLU A 212 -18.14 -5.22 -9.57
N VAL A 213 -17.31 -4.82 -8.59
CA VAL A 213 -16.35 -5.72 -7.95
C VAL A 213 -17.07 -6.90 -7.29
N ALA A 214 -18.10 -6.62 -6.48
CA ALA A 214 -18.87 -7.66 -5.79
C ALA A 214 -19.56 -8.64 -6.73
N ARG A 215 -20.23 -8.13 -7.78
CA ARG A 215 -20.86 -8.97 -8.81
C ARG A 215 -19.84 -9.84 -9.53
N THR A 216 -18.67 -9.29 -9.85
CA THR A 216 -17.60 -10.03 -10.52
C THR A 216 -17.06 -11.15 -9.62
N VAL A 217 -16.82 -10.89 -8.33
CA VAL A 217 -16.41 -11.92 -7.36
C VAL A 217 -17.44 -13.05 -7.27
N LEU A 218 -18.73 -12.71 -7.16
CA LEU A 218 -19.80 -13.72 -7.09
C LEU A 218 -19.89 -14.56 -8.36
N ARG A 219 -19.77 -13.93 -9.53
CA ARG A 219 -19.72 -14.62 -10.83
C ARG A 219 -18.55 -15.60 -10.90
N LEU A 220 -17.34 -15.17 -10.52
CA LEU A 220 -16.13 -16.02 -10.52
C LEU A 220 -16.26 -17.23 -9.57
N LEU A 221 -16.99 -17.08 -8.47
CA LEU A 221 -17.19 -18.13 -7.47
C LEU A 221 -18.47 -18.96 -7.68
N GLY A 222 -19.27 -18.66 -8.71
CA GLY A 222 -20.57 -19.32 -8.94
C GLY A 222 -21.55 -19.11 -7.78
N LYS A 223 -21.61 -17.91 -7.21
CA LYS A 223 -22.48 -17.54 -6.07
C LYS A 223 -23.57 -16.56 -6.50
N PRO A 224 -24.75 -16.58 -5.87
CA PRO A 224 -25.86 -15.72 -6.25
C PRO A 224 -25.66 -14.27 -5.78
N GLU A 225 -26.14 -13.30 -6.58
CA GLU A 225 -26.15 -11.85 -6.22
C GLU A 225 -26.97 -11.54 -4.97
N THR A 226 -27.86 -12.44 -4.54
CA THR A 226 -28.65 -12.32 -3.30
C THR A 226 -27.79 -12.25 -2.02
N LEU A 227 -26.50 -12.58 -2.10
CA LEU A 227 -25.55 -12.40 -1.00
C LEU A 227 -25.14 -10.94 -0.79
N ILE A 228 -25.32 -10.04 -1.77
CA ILE A 228 -24.98 -8.62 -1.64
C ILE A 228 -25.92 -7.96 -0.62
N ARG A 229 -25.35 -7.25 0.36
CA ARG A 229 -26.10 -6.45 1.33
C ARG A 229 -25.53 -5.05 1.37
N LEU A 230 -26.39 -4.06 1.07
CA LEU A 230 -26.06 -2.67 1.30
C LEU A 230 -26.05 -2.38 2.80
N VAL A 231 -25.02 -1.70 3.28
CA VAL A 231 -24.85 -1.27 4.67
C VAL A 231 -24.62 0.22 4.73
N GLU A 232 -24.86 0.84 5.89
CA GLU A 232 -24.66 2.28 6.09
C GLU A 232 -23.25 2.72 5.66
N ASP A 233 -23.14 3.83 4.94
CA ASP A 233 -21.85 4.32 4.46
C ASP A 233 -20.99 4.85 5.60
N ARG A 234 -19.67 4.86 5.39
CA ARG A 234 -18.74 5.43 6.37
C ARG A 234 -18.67 6.96 6.21
N PRO A 235 -18.55 7.74 7.31
CA PRO A 235 -18.35 9.18 7.21
C PRO A 235 -17.10 9.54 6.39
N GLY A 236 -17.21 10.56 5.54
CA GLY A 236 -16.09 11.06 4.73
C GLY A 236 -15.65 10.09 3.61
N HIS A 237 -16.53 9.20 3.15
CA HIS A 237 -16.18 8.25 2.11
C HIS A 237 -16.11 8.92 0.73
N ASP A 238 -14.90 9.10 0.22
CA ASP A 238 -14.72 9.68 -1.11
C ASP A 238 -15.44 8.88 -2.21
N ARG A 239 -16.02 9.63 -3.14
CA ARG A 239 -16.87 9.09 -4.20
C ARG A 239 -16.06 8.33 -5.22
N ARG A 240 -14.98 8.93 -5.72
CA ARG A 240 -14.18 8.38 -6.81
C ARG A 240 -12.71 8.77 -6.65
N TYR A 241 -11.83 7.79 -6.84
CA TYR A 241 -10.39 8.02 -6.98
C TYR A 241 -9.95 7.71 -8.40
N SER A 242 -9.10 8.56 -8.94
CA SER A 242 -8.54 8.43 -10.28
C SER A 242 -7.25 9.22 -10.38
N VAL A 243 -6.20 8.61 -10.92
CA VAL A 243 -4.88 9.25 -11.08
C VAL A 243 -4.39 9.13 -12.51
N ASP A 244 -3.79 10.21 -13.02
CA ASP A 244 -3.05 10.17 -14.29
C ASP A 244 -1.70 9.49 -14.05
N THR A 245 -1.36 8.52 -14.90
CA THR A 245 -0.14 7.71 -14.76
C THR A 245 0.90 8.04 -15.83
N SER A 246 0.75 9.16 -16.56
CA SER A 246 1.60 9.46 -17.73
C SER A 246 3.07 9.60 -17.35
N ARG A 247 3.35 10.13 -16.16
CA ARG A 247 4.72 10.34 -15.68
C ARG A 247 5.48 9.05 -15.41
N ILE A 248 4.84 8.03 -14.81
CA ILE A 248 5.49 6.73 -14.60
C ILE A 248 5.60 5.94 -15.91
N LYS A 249 4.63 6.10 -16.83
CA LYS A 249 4.70 5.52 -18.18
C LYS A 249 5.92 6.00 -18.96
N ALA A 250 6.29 7.27 -18.80
CA ALA A 250 7.51 7.82 -19.40
C ALA A 250 8.81 7.16 -18.87
N LEU A 251 8.77 6.43 -17.74
CA LEU A 251 9.89 5.61 -17.26
C LEU A 251 9.92 4.19 -17.87
N GLY A 252 8.97 3.88 -18.75
CA GLY A 252 8.80 2.58 -19.38
C GLY A 252 8.14 1.54 -18.48
N TRP A 253 7.22 1.96 -17.60
CA TRP A 253 6.36 1.05 -16.82
C TRP A 253 4.91 1.19 -17.25
N GLU A 254 4.24 0.06 -17.42
CA GLU A 254 2.79 -0.04 -17.61
C GLU A 254 2.28 -1.25 -16.82
N PRO A 255 1.03 -1.21 -16.32
CA PRO A 255 0.41 -2.37 -15.67
C PRO A 255 0.29 -3.53 -16.68
N ARG A 256 0.55 -4.76 -16.24
CA ARG A 256 0.42 -5.95 -17.09
C ARG A 256 -0.93 -6.63 -16.94
N HIS A 257 -1.64 -6.37 -15.84
CA HIS A 257 -2.88 -7.07 -15.54
C HIS A 257 -4.10 -6.19 -15.84
N THR A 258 -5.07 -6.77 -16.56
CA THR A 258 -6.43 -6.23 -16.62
C THR A 258 -7.13 -6.41 -15.27
N PHE A 259 -8.24 -5.70 -15.05
CA PHE A 259 -9.07 -5.92 -13.86
C PHE A 259 -9.55 -7.37 -13.76
N GLU A 260 -10.04 -7.92 -14.87
CA GLU A 260 -10.60 -9.26 -14.95
C GLU A 260 -9.54 -10.33 -14.65
N ASP A 261 -8.33 -10.20 -15.19
CA ASP A 261 -7.22 -11.13 -14.94
C ASP A 261 -6.78 -11.08 -13.48
N ALA A 262 -6.53 -9.88 -12.96
CA ALA A 262 -6.05 -9.69 -11.61
C ALA A 262 -7.07 -10.15 -10.56
N LEU A 263 -8.37 -9.89 -10.77
CA LEU A 263 -9.41 -10.35 -9.86
C LEU A 263 -9.60 -11.87 -9.94
N THR A 264 -9.45 -12.47 -11.11
CA THR A 264 -9.49 -13.94 -11.28
C THR A 264 -8.33 -14.60 -10.53
N GLN A 265 -7.10 -14.13 -10.74
CA GLN A 265 -5.92 -14.64 -10.04
C GLN A 265 -6.03 -14.46 -8.52
N THR A 266 -6.50 -13.30 -8.08
CA THR A 266 -6.73 -13.02 -6.65
C THR A 266 -7.76 -13.99 -6.07
N THR A 267 -8.91 -14.15 -6.72
CA THR A 267 -10.00 -15.04 -6.26
C THR A 267 -9.53 -16.49 -6.16
N GLU A 268 -8.79 -16.96 -7.17
CA GLU A 268 -8.21 -18.30 -7.17
C GLU A 268 -7.21 -18.52 -6.04
N TRP A 269 -6.39 -17.51 -5.74
CA TRP A 269 -5.45 -17.58 -4.62
C TRP A 269 -6.18 -17.76 -3.28
N TYR A 270 -7.22 -16.97 -3.00
CA TYR A 270 -8.01 -17.14 -1.76
C TYR A 270 -8.75 -18.47 -1.72
N ARG A 271 -9.28 -18.94 -2.85
CA ARG A 271 -9.92 -20.26 -2.93
C ARG A 271 -8.96 -21.39 -2.55
N ARG A 272 -7.69 -21.29 -2.94
CA ARG A 272 -6.66 -22.30 -2.65
C ARG A 272 -5.98 -22.14 -1.29
N ARG A 273 -5.99 -20.93 -0.71
CA ARG A 273 -5.24 -20.58 0.50
C ARG A 273 -6.10 -20.36 1.73
N GLU A 274 -7.06 -21.27 1.93
CA GLU A 274 -7.90 -21.27 3.13
C GLU A 274 -7.09 -21.40 4.42
N ASP A 275 -5.98 -22.13 4.38
CA ASP A 275 -4.99 -22.24 5.46
C ASP A 275 -4.52 -20.86 5.96
N TRP A 276 -4.39 -19.89 5.06
CA TRP A 276 -3.89 -18.57 5.38
C TRP A 276 -4.98 -17.64 5.92
N TRP A 277 -6.14 -17.54 5.26
CA TRP A 277 -7.15 -16.54 5.62
C TRP A 277 -8.16 -17.02 6.66
N ARG A 278 -8.48 -18.32 6.75
CA ARG A 278 -9.50 -18.81 7.72
C ARG A 278 -9.18 -18.41 9.16
N PRO A 279 -7.93 -18.54 9.65
CA PRO A 279 -7.57 -18.09 11.01
C PRO A 279 -7.73 -16.58 11.23
N LEU A 280 -7.66 -15.76 10.17
CA LEU A 280 -7.73 -14.30 10.25
C LEU A 280 -9.17 -13.78 10.35
N VAL A 281 -10.14 -14.58 9.93
CA VAL A 281 -11.58 -14.24 9.94
C VAL A 281 -12.39 -15.06 10.94
N ALA A 282 -11.74 -15.97 11.67
CA ALA A 282 -12.31 -16.74 12.76
C ALA A 282 -12.19 -15.93 14.06
N LYS A 283 -13.08 -14.94 14.21
CA LYS A 283 -13.40 -14.29 15.47
C LYS A 283 -14.90 -14.05 15.52
#